data_AF-A0A7J9JJZ1-F1
#
_entry.id   AF-A0A7J9JJZ1-F1
#
_cell.length_a   1.000
_cell.length_b   1.000
_cell.length_c   1.000
_cell.angle_alpha   90.00
_cell.angle_beta   90.00
_cell.angle_gamma   90.00
#
_symmetry.space_group_name_H-M   'P 1'
#
loop_
_entity.id
_entity.type
_entity.pdbx_description
1 polymer ?
#
loop_
_entity_poly.entity_id
_entity_poly.type
_entity_poly.pdbx_seq_one_letter_code
_entity_poly.pdbx_strand_id
1 'polypeptide(L)'
;AVNPKVFLELLSVYRDWQEEKAQTICKKQEDIEYKIEVADALATSSKFKPLIHTLQVELGELKERLTEVLSNYEALCNRIAAEGPEPLRSIEPFAVSTSNSTSLSSGKVNL
;
A
#
# COMPACT_ATOMS: atom_id res chain seq x y z
N ALA A 1 27.41 61.01 -0.25
CA ALA A 1 28.02 59.78 0.27
C ALA A 1 27.11 59.21 1.35
N VAL A 2 26.94 57.89 1.45
CA VAL A 2 26.15 57.24 2.53
C VAL A 2 26.93 57.32 3.84
N ASN A 3 26.25 57.62 4.95
CA ASN A 3 26.86 57.70 6.27
C ASN A 3 27.29 56.29 6.75
N PRO A 4 28.58 56.05 7.05
CA PRO A 4 29.08 54.74 7.50
C PRO A 4 28.38 54.20 8.75
N LYS A 5 27.95 55.07 9.67
CA LYS A 5 27.25 54.66 10.89
C LYS A 5 25.88 54.05 10.60
N VAL A 6 25.12 54.68 9.70
CA VAL A 6 23.81 54.19 9.26
C VAL A 6 23.94 52.84 8.56
N PHE A 7 25.00 52.65 7.77
CA PHE A 7 25.27 51.37 7.11
C PHE A 7 25.55 50.24 8.12
N LEU A 8 26.34 50.50 9.16
CA LEU A 8 26.61 49.51 10.21
C LEU A 8 25.37 49.15 11.02
N GLU A 9 24.53 50.13 11.35
CA GLU A 9 23.24 49.90 12.03
C GLU A 9 22.32 49.02 11.18
N LEU A 10 22.21 49.29 9.87
CA LEU A 10 21.43 48.47 8.94
C LEU A 10 21.94 47.02 8.89
N LEU A 11 23.26 46.82 8.81
CA LEU A 11 23.86 45.49 8.82
C LEU A 11 23.58 44.74 10.14
N SER A 12 23.57 45.46 11.26
CA SER A 12 23.22 44.86 12.56
C SER A 12 21.78 44.39 12.57
N VAL A 13 20.83 45.27 12.22
CA VAL A 13 19.39 44.94 12.18
C VAL A 13 19.13 43.79 11.21
N TYR A 14 19.83 43.77 10.06
CA TYR A 14 19.71 42.68 9.10
C TYR A 14 20.21 41.34 9.66
N ARG A 15 21.34 41.33 10.37
CA ARG A 15 21.84 40.10 11.03
C ARG A 15 20.87 39.61 12.09
N ASP A 16 20.36 40.50 12.93
CA ASP A 16 19.43 40.12 14.00
C ASP A 16 18.15 39.51 13.41
N TRP A 17 17.64 40.09 12.32
CA TRP A 17 16.50 39.53 11.59
C TRP A 17 16.81 38.16 10.96
N GLN A 18 17.99 38.00 10.36
CA GLN A 18 18.44 36.71 9.80
C GLN A 18 18.53 35.62 10.87
N GLU A 19 19.09 35.95 12.03
CA GLU A 19 19.19 35.06 13.19
C GLU A 19 17.79 34.64 13.68
N GLU A 20 16.86 35.59 13.82
CA GLU A 20 15.48 35.30 14.22
C GLU A 20 14.75 34.38 13.22
N LYS A 21 14.94 34.62 11.91
CA LYS A 21 14.35 33.76 10.88
C LYS A 21 14.95 32.35 10.94
N ALA A 22 16.27 32.22 11.09
CA ALA A 22 16.94 30.93 11.20
C ALA A 22 16.42 30.14 12.41
N GLN A 23 16.36 30.77 13.59
CA GLN A 23 15.83 30.13 14.80
C GLN A 23 14.38 29.67 14.64
N THR A 24 13.55 30.49 13.99
CA THR A 24 12.15 30.13 13.71
C THR A 24 12.05 28.90 12.80
N ILE A 25 12.92 28.80 11.79
CA ILE A 25 12.96 27.65 10.88
C ILE A 25 13.44 26.41 11.63
N CYS A 26 14.53 26.49 12.39
CA CYS A 26 15.06 25.37 13.17
C CYS A 26 14.02 24.81 14.14
N LYS A 27 13.32 25.69 14.88
CA LYS A 27 12.29 25.26 15.83
C LYS A 27 11.12 24.55 15.14
N LYS A 28 10.73 24.99 13.95
CA LYS A 28 9.70 24.30 13.16
C LYS A 28 10.19 22.97 12.61
N GLN A 29 11.46 22.88 12.22
CA GLN A 29 12.07 21.64 11.77
C GLN A 29 12.09 20.60 12.89
N GLU A 30 12.50 20.97 14.10
CA GLU A 30 12.50 20.10 15.28
C GLU A 30 11.09 19.56 15.61
N ASP A 31 10.05 20.41 15.54
CA ASP A 31 8.65 19.97 15.74
C ASP A 31 8.20 18.97 14.67
N ILE A 32 8.57 19.19 13.41
CA ILE A 32 8.24 18.28 12.31
C ILE A 32 8.97 16.95 12.47
N GLU A 33 10.26 16.98 12.80
CA GLU A 33 11.07 15.77 13.03
C GLU A 33 10.48 14.93 14.18
N TYR A 34 10.12 15.56 15.29
CA TYR A 34 9.45 14.89 16.41
C TYR A 34 8.12 14.23 15.98
N LYS A 35 7.30 14.94 15.19
CA LYS A 35 6.02 14.40 14.71
C LYS A 35 6.20 13.24 13.74
N ILE A 36 7.25 13.26 12.91
CA ILE A 36 7.60 12.15 12.01
C ILE A 36 8.04 10.94 12.84
N GLU A 37 8.93 11.13 13.82
CA GLU A 37 9.41 10.04 14.68
C GLU A 37 8.25 9.34 15.40
N VAL A 38 7.30 10.11 15.94
CA VAL A 38 6.09 9.56 16.57
C VAL A 38 5.22 8.81 15.56
N ALA A 39 5.03 9.34 14.35
CA ALA A 39 4.23 8.69 13.31
C ALA A 39 4.87 7.38 12.84
N ASP A 40 6.19 7.35 12.64
CA ASP A 40 6.94 6.15 12.28
C ASP A 40 6.92 5.13 13.41
N ALA A 41 7.08 5.56 14.66
CA ALA A 41 6.92 4.69 15.83
C ALA A 41 5.52 4.08 15.91
N LEU A 42 4.47 4.83 15.58
CA LEU A 42 3.10 4.31 15.56
C LEU A 42 2.86 3.35 14.39
N ALA A 43 3.35 3.66 13.20
CA ALA A 43 3.27 2.79 12.01
C ALA A 43 4.04 1.49 12.22
N THR A 44 5.17 1.54 12.92
CA THR A 44 5.97 0.37 13.29
C THR A 44 5.45 -0.33 14.55
N SER A 45 4.73 0.37 15.43
CA SER A 45 4.06 -0.22 16.60
C SER A 45 2.93 -1.13 16.11
N SER A 46 3.29 -2.40 15.93
CA SER A 46 2.67 -3.61 16.46
C SER A 46 1.16 -3.72 16.71
N LYS A 47 0.34 -2.67 16.77
CA LYS A 47 -1.12 -2.80 16.94
C LYS A 47 -1.81 -3.29 15.68
N PHE A 48 -1.36 -2.81 14.53
CA PHE A 48 -1.95 -3.19 13.24
C PHE A 48 -1.29 -4.43 12.63
N LYS A 49 -0.04 -4.77 13.00
CA LYS A 49 0.67 -5.93 12.45
C LYS A 49 0.02 -7.28 12.78
N PRO A 50 -0.37 -7.60 14.04
CA PRO A 50 -1.10 -8.81 14.37
C PRO A 50 -2.44 -8.87 13.67
N LEU A 51 -3.17 -7.75 13.58
CA LEU A 51 -4.44 -7.69 12.86
C LEU A 51 -4.26 -7.97 11.35
N ILE A 52 -3.26 -7.37 10.72
CA ILE A 52 -2.90 -7.63 9.32
C ILE A 52 -2.54 -9.10 9.13
N HIS A 53 -1.73 -9.68 10.04
CA HIS A 53 -1.36 -11.08 9.98
C HIS A 53 -2.56 -12.01 10.15
N THR A 54 -3.45 -11.75 11.10
CA THR A 54 -4.70 -12.51 11.28
C THR A 54 -5.54 -12.51 10.00
N LEU A 55 -5.76 -11.33 9.41
CA LEU A 55 -6.53 -11.22 8.17
C LEU A 55 -5.86 -11.91 6.98
N GLN A 56 -4.52 -11.91 6.91
CA GLN A 56 -3.78 -12.64 5.87
C GLN A 56 -3.96 -14.16 5.98
N VAL A 57 -3.98 -14.70 7.20
CA VAL A 57 -4.23 -16.13 7.45
C VAL A 57 -5.66 -16.50 7.05
N GLU A 58 -6.66 -15.76 7.53
CA GLU A 58 -8.08 -16.00 7.20
C GLU A 58 -8.34 -15.93 5.69
N LEU A 59 -7.71 -14.98 4.99
CA LEU A 59 -7.79 -14.88 3.54
C LEU A 59 -7.19 -16.11 2.84
N GLY A 60 -6.08 -16.64 3.36
CA GLY A 60 -5.43 -17.86 2.88
C GLY A 60 -6.34 -19.08 3.02
N GLU A 61 -6.90 -19.29 4.21
CA GLU A 61 -7.84 -20.38 4.49
C GLU A 61 -9.10 -20.30 3.63
N LEU A 62 -9.66 -19.10 3.46
CA LEU A 62 -10.83 -18.89 2.61
C LEU A 62 -10.53 -19.23 1.14
N LYS A 63 -9.34 -18.86 0.65
CA LYS A 63 -8.90 -19.16 -0.72
C LYS A 63 -8.69 -20.66 -0.93
N GLU A 64 -8.14 -21.35 0.06
CA GLU A 64 -7.99 -22.81 0.05
C GLU A 64 -9.37 -23.49 -0.02
N ARG A 65 -10.30 -23.13 0.86
CA ARG A 65 -11.67 -23.68 0.86
C ARG A 65 -12.40 -23.39 -0.44
N LEU A 66 -12.25 -22.20 -1.02
CA LEU A 66 -12.84 -21.89 -2.32
C LEU A 66 -12.30 -22.81 -3.42
N THR A 67 -10.99 -23.06 -3.40
CA THR A 67 -10.34 -23.96 -4.37
C THR A 67 -10.86 -25.39 -4.21
N GLU A 68 -11.00 -25.88 -2.98
CA GLU A 68 -11.58 -27.19 -2.69
C GLU A 68 -13.03 -27.30 -3.19
N VAL A 69 -13.86 -26.29 -2.92
CA VAL A 69 -15.26 -26.25 -3.38
C VAL A 69 -15.34 -26.26 -4.91
N LEU A 70 -14.48 -25.51 -5.60
CA LEU A 70 -14.41 -25.51 -7.06
C LEU A 70 -13.99 -26.88 -7.61
N SER A 71 -13.01 -27.54 -6.98
CA SER A 71 -12.59 -28.89 -7.39
C SER A 71 -13.68 -29.93 -7.15
N ASN A 72 -14.37 -29.86 -6.01
CA ASN A 72 -15.52 -30.73 -5.71
C ASN A 72 -16.66 -30.52 -6.71
N TYR A 73 -16.91 -29.28 -7.10
CA TYR A 73 -17.90 -28.95 -8.12
C TYR A 73 -17.52 -29.55 -9.49
N GLU A 74 -16.26 -29.41 -9.92
CA GLU A 74 -15.77 -30.00 -11.16
C GLU A 74 -15.89 -31.53 -11.16
N ALA A 75 -15.49 -32.19 -10.07
CA ALA A 75 -15.64 -33.63 -9.91
C ALA A 75 -17.11 -34.08 -9.98
N LEU A 76 -18.02 -33.30 -9.40
CA LEU A 76 -19.45 -33.55 -9.48
C LEU A 76 -19.96 -33.42 -10.92
N CYS A 77 -19.57 -32.37 -11.63
CA CYS A 77 -19.92 -32.18 -13.04
C CYS A 77 -19.44 -33.37 -13.89
N ASN A 78 -18.19 -33.79 -13.72
CA ASN A 78 -17.63 -34.94 -14.45
C ASN A 78 -18.41 -36.24 -14.17
N ARG A 79 -18.81 -36.48 -12.91
CA ARG A 79 -19.61 -37.65 -12.55
C ARG A 79 -21.01 -37.60 -13.14
N ILE A 80 -21.67 -36.44 -13.14
CA ILE A 80 -23.00 -36.29 -13.77
C ILE A 80 -22.90 -36.53 -15.27
N ALA A 81 -21.87 -36.03 -15.95
CA ALA A 81 -21.65 -36.29 -17.37
C ALA A 81 -21.45 -37.80 -17.65
N ALA A 82 -20.68 -38.49 -16.82
CA ALA A 82 -20.37 -39.91 -17.00
C ALA A 82 -21.55 -40.85 -16.64
N GLU A 83 -22.21 -40.62 -15.50
CA GLU A 83 -23.10 -41.59 -14.86
C GLU A 83 -24.53 -41.06 -14.64
N GLY A 84 -24.78 -39.79 -14.96
CA GLY A 84 -26.07 -39.14 -14.73
C GLY A 84 -27.18 -39.60 -15.67
N PRO A 85 -28.46 -39.46 -15.27
CA PRO A 85 -29.61 -39.69 -16.14
C PRO A 85 -29.59 -38.70 -17.33
N GLU A 86 -30.06 -39.15 -18.50
CA GLU A 86 -29.99 -38.42 -19.78
C GLU A 86 -30.32 -36.91 -19.72
N PRO A 87 -31.35 -36.43 -18.99
CA PRO A 87 -31.64 -34.99 -18.90
C PRO A 87 -30.52 -34.16 -18.26
N LEU A 88 -29.72 -34.76 -17.38
CA LEU A 88 -28.65 -34.08 -16.63
C LEU A 88 -27.30 -34.09 -17.37
N ARG A 89 -27.10 -35.00 -18.33
CA ARG A 89 -25.86 -35.11 -19.11
C ARG A 89 -25.63 -33.96 -20.09
N SER A 90 -26.67 -33.22 -20.46
CA SER A 90 -26.60 -32.04 -21.34
C SER A 90 -26.44 -30.71 -20.59
N ILE A 91 -26.29 -30.71 -19.26
CA ILE A 91 -26.15 -29.48 -18.47
C ILE A 91 -24.69 -29.01 -18.53
N GLU A 92 -24.47 -27.80 -19.02
CA GLU A 92 -23.16 -27.16 -19.03
C GLU A 92 -22.80 -26.62 -17.63
N PRO A 93 -21.60 -26.86 -17.10
CA PRO A 93 -21.15 -26.31 -15.83
C PRO A 93 -21.11 -24.78 -15.83
N PHE A 94 -21.13 -24.18 -14.63
CA PHE A 94 -20.94 -22.75 -14.45
C PHE A 94 -19.58 -22.31 -15.02
N ALA A 95 -19.59 -21.44 -16.03
CA ALA A 95 -18.38 -20.85 -16.58
C ALA A 95 -17.82 -19.80 -15.60
N VAL A 96 -16.66 -20.10 -14.99
CA VAL A 96 -15.88 -19.10 -14.23
C VAL A 96 -15.29 -18.11 -15.24
N SER A 97 -15.78 -16.87 -15.23
CA SER A 97 -15.14 -15.77 -15.97
C SER A 97 -13.81 -15.43 -15.31
N THR A 98 -12.73 -16.04 -15.77
CA THR A 98 -11.37 -15.71 -15.33
C THR A 98 -10.94 -14.38 -15.95
N SER A 99 -11.43 -13.27 -15.40
CA SER A 99 -10.92 -11.93 -15.72
C SER A 99 -9.58 -11.69 -15.01
N ASN A 100 -8.52 -12.40 -15.44
CA ASN A 100 -7.16 -12.07 -15.03
C ASN A 100 -6.69 -10.83 -15.82
N SER A 101 -7.02 -9.65 -15.30
CA SER A 101 -6.44 -8.38 -15.73
C SER A 101 -5.03 -8.25 -15.17
N THR A 102 -4.03 -8.85 -15.80
CA THR A 102 -2.62 -8.46 -15.62
C THR A 102 -1.88 -8.57 -16.94
N SER A 103 -1.99 -7.51 -17.75
CA SER A 103 -1.04 -7.22 -18.81
C SER A 103 0.28 -6.76 -18.16
N LEU A 104 1.25 -7.66 -18.07
CA LEU A 104 2.66 -7.30 -17.97
C LEU A 104 3.35 -7.83 -19.23
N SER A 105 3.35 -7.01 -20.27
CA SER A 105 4.21 -7.17 -21.42
C SER A 105 5.64 -6.89 -20.97
N SER A 106 6.42 -7.94 -20.76
CA SER A 106 7.87 -7.84 -20.59
C SER A 106 8.50 -7.36 -21.89
N GLY A 107 8.89 -6.09 -21.93
CA GLY A 107 9.75 -5.55 -22.97
C GLY A 107 11.12 -6.22 -22.92
N LYS A 108 11.51 -6.89 -24.02
CA LYS A 108 12.91 -7.24 -24.28
C LYS A 108 13.69 -5.95 -24.55
N VAL A 109 14.57 -5.57 -23.63
CA VAL A 109 15.66 -4.64 -23.93
C VAL A 109 16.81 -5.44 -24.56
N ASN A 110 17.12 -5.14 -25.82
CA ASN A 110 18.42 -5.44 -26.42
C ASN A 110 19.20 -4.13 -26.45
N LEU A 111 20.35 -4.10 -25.78
CA LEU A 111 21.52 -3.32 -26.19
C LEU A 111 22.78 -4.05 -25.73
#